data_AF-A0A536J7U6-F1
#
_entry.id   AF-A0A536J7U6-F1
#
_cell.length_a   1.000
_cell.length_b   1.000
_cell.length_c   1.000
_cell.angle_alpha   90.00
_cell.angle_beta   90.00
_cell.angle_gamma   90.00
#
_symmetry.space_group_name_H-M   'P 1'
#
loop_
_entity.id
_entity.type
_entity.pdbx_description
1 polymer ?
#
loop_
_entity_poly.entity_id
_entity_poly.type
_entity_poly.pdbx_seq_one_letter_code
_entity_poly.pdbx_strand_id
1 'polypeptide(L)'
;MFAVVKAGGYGHGAVPVAHAALEGGATGLAVATLEEAAQIRGLVDAEQILVMGGLLPAQAKTAAATGCSVAVSNRELAEALADSERPVPVHLKIDTGMG
;
A
#
# COMPACT_ATOMS: atom_id res chain seq x y z
N MET A 1 11.43 -4.82 7.85
CA MET A 1 10.38 -5.85 7.68
C MET A 1 9.05 -5.12 7.44
N PHE A 2 8.21 -5.60 6.52
CA PHE A 2 6.85 -5.09 6.36
C PHE A 2 5.86 -5.99 7.09
N ALA A 3 5.02 -5.43 7.95
CA ALA A 3 3.95 -6.16 8.62
C ALA A 3 2.64 -6.02 7.84
N VAL A 4 1.99 -7.14 7.52
CA VAL A 4 0.71 -7.12 6.80
C VAL A 4 -0.42 -6.93 7.81
N VAL A 5 -1.19 -5.85 7.65
CA VAL A 5 -2.27 -5.45 8.57
C VAL A 5 -3.61 -5.25 7.85
N LYS A 6 -3.76 -5.84 6.65
CA LYS A 6 -5.02 -5.86 5.87
C LYS A 6 -6.19 -6.50 6.63
N ALA A 7 -7.40 -6.30 6.14
CA ALA A 7 -8.65 -6.81 6.71
C ALA A 7 -8.80 -6.44 8.20
N GLY A 8 -8.53 -5.17 8.52
CA GLY A 8 -8.58 -4.68 9.89
C GLY A 8 -7.57 -5.38 10.81
N GLY A 9 -6.33 -5.59 10.38
CA GLY A 9 -5.32 -6.33 11.16
C GLY A 9 -5.70 -7.81 11.32
N TYR A 10 -6.17 -8.46 10.26
CA TYR A 10 -6.71 -9.83 10.30
C TYR A 10 -7.83 -10.00 11.35
N GLY A 11 -8.68 -8.96 11.51
CA GLY A 11 -9.78 -8.93 12.48
C GLY A 11 -9.41 -8.49 13.91
N HIS A 12 -8.14 -8.18 14.18
CA HIS A 12 -7.67 -7.76 15.52
C HIS A 12 -7.68 -6.23 15.71
N GLY A 13 -8.02 -5.47 14.67
CA GLY A 13 -7.97 -4.01 14.61
C GLY A 13 -6.70 -3.50 13.92
N ALA A 14 -6.85 -2.80 12.79
CA ALA A 14 -5.70 -2.35 11.98
C ALA A 14 -4.73 -1.44 12.75
N VAL A 15 -5.25 -0.42 13.42
CA VAL A 15 -4.45 0.56 14.17
C VAL A 15 -3.67 -0.06 15.34
N PRO A 16 -4.30 -0.79 16.29
CA PRO A 16 -3.55 -1.39 17.40
C PRO A 16 -2.52 -2.41 16.93
N VAL A 17 -2.82 -3.21 15.90
CA VAL A 17 -1.87 -4.16 15.31
C VAL A 17 -0.71 -3.43 14.64
N ALA A 18 -0.97 -2.35 13.90
CA ALA A 18 0.07 -1.55 13.26
C ALA A 18 1.04 -0.96 14.29
N HIS A 19 0.53 -0.39 15.39
CA HIS A 19 1.39 0.10 16.49
C HIS A 19 2.25 -1.01 17.09
N ALA A 20 1.66 -2.15 17.46
CA ALA A 20 2.40 -3.26 18.03
C ALA A 20 3.49 -3.78 17.06
N ALA A 21 3.20 -3.81 15.76
CA ALA A 21 4.17 -4.21 14.76
C ALA A 21 5.35 -3.23 14.64
N LEU A 22 5.08 -1.92 14.64
CA LEU A 22 6.11 -0.87 14.58
C LEU A 22 6.98 -0.88 15.85
N GLU A 23 6.36 -1.00 17.03
CA GLU A 23 7.07 -1.18 18.30
C GLU A 23 7.92 -2.46 18.32
N GLY A 24 7.45 -3.52 17.67
CA GLY A 24 8.17 -4.77 17.45
C GLY A 24 9.29 -4.69 16.40
N GLY A 25 9.53 -3.52 15.79
CA GLY A 25 10.62 -3.28 14.84
C GLY A 25 10.23 -3.44 13.36
N ALA A 26 8.93 -3.49 13.03
CA ALA A 26 8.52 -3.32 11.64
C ALA A 26 8.91 -1.93 11.13
N THR A 27 9.33 -1.87 9.87
CA THR A 27 9.80 -0.63 9.21
C THR A 27 8.85 -0.20 8.09
N GLY A 28 7.68 -0.83 8.03
CA GLY A 28 6.69 -0.63 6.99
C GLY A 28 5.46 -1.49 7.25
N LEU A 29 4.34 -1.09 6.66
CA LEU A 29 3.04 -1.73 6.83
C LEU A 29 2.48 -2.06 5.45
N ALA A 30 1.72 -3.15 5.35
CA ALA A 30 1.08 -3.56 4.10
C ALA A 30 -0.40 -3.82 4.29
N VAL A 31 -1.22 -3.28 3.38
CA VAL A 31 -2.68 -3.36 3.38
C VAL A 31 -3.20 -3.81 2.01
N ALA A 32 -4.49 -4.11 1.91
CA ALA A 32 -5.11 -4.51 0.65
C ALA A 32 -5.62 -3.31 -0.15
N THR A 33 -6.15 -2.26 0.49
CA THR A 33 -6.81 -1.15 -0.23
C THR A 33 -6.30 0.24 0.16
N LEU A 34 -6.62 1.25 -0.66
CA LEU A 34 -6.32 2.65 -0.38
C LEU A 34 -7.05 3.15 0.87
N GLU A 35 -8.26 2.66 1.12
CA GLU A 35 -9.06 2.98 2.30
C GLU A 35 -8.40 2.44 3.57
N GLU A 36 -7.90 1.20 3.54
CA GLU A 36 -7.13 0.65 4.66
C GLU A 36 -5.84 1.44 4.89
N ALA A 37 -5.15 1.85 3.83
CA ALA A 37 -3.96 2.70 3.94
C ALA A 37 -4.29 4.03 4.62
N ALA A 38 -5.42 4.64 4.28
CA ALA A 38 -5.89 5.87 4.91
C ALA A 38 -6.17 5.70 6.41
N GLN A 39 -6.60 4.52 6.87
CA GLN A 39 -6.85 4.26 8.29
C GLN A 39 -5.57 4.23 9.15
N ILE A 40 -4.45 3.82 8.55
CA ILE A 40 -3.15 3.69 9.24
C ILE A 40 -2.14 4.77 8.83
N ARG A 41 -2.59 5.76 8.06
CA ARG A 41 -1.78 6.92 7.67
C ARG A 41 -1.35 7.70 8.91
N GLY A 42 -0.10 8.16 8.88
CA GLY A 42 0.50 8.91 9.99
C GLY A 42 1.08 8.03 11.10
N LEU A 43 0.90 6.70 11.06
CA LEU A 43 1.57 5.78 11.97
C LEU A 43 3.03 5.52 11.56
N VAL A 44 3.31 5.64 10.25
CA VAL A 44 4.61 5.46 9.62
C VAL A 44 4.66 6.38 8.38
N ASP A 45 5.85 6.63 7.84
CA ASP A 45 6.02 7.40 6.61
C ASP A 45 5.17 6.81 5.48
N ALA A 46 4.51 7.67 4.71
CA ALA A 46 3.51 7.23 3.73
C ALA A 46 4.09 6.22 2.73
N GLU A 47 5.30 6.46 2.23
CA GLU A 47 6.00 5.56 1.31
C GLU A 47 6.25 4.15 1.88
N GLN A 48 6.30 4.02 3.21
CA GLN A 48 6.45 2.74 3.92
C GLN A 48 5.12 2.02 4.15
N ILE A 49 4.00 2.55 3.65
CA ILE A 49 2.70 1.87 3.59
C ILE A 49 2.50 1.33 2.18
N LEU A 50 2.53 0.00 2.03
CA LEU A 50 2.33 -0.69 0.76
C LEU A 50 0.88 -1.14 0.58
N VAL A 51 0.22 -0.64 -0.46
CA VAL A 51 -1.08 -1.12 -0.92
C VAL A 51 -0.88 -2.26 -1.91
N MET A 52 -1.18 -3.48 -1.49
CA MET A 52 -0.92 -4.70 -2.25
C MET A 52 -2.04 -5.07 -3.23
N GLY A 53 -3.25 -4.50 -3.06
CA GLY A 53 -4.39 -4.80 -3.91
C GLY A 53 -4.15 -4.38 -5.36
N GLY A 54 -4.81 -5.07 -6.30
CA GLY A 54 -4.75 -4.73 -7.71
C GLY A 54 -5.50 -3.44 -7.98
N LEU A 55 -4.78 -2.32 -8.00
CA LEU A 55 -5.36 -1.03 -8.37
C LEU A 55 -5.73 -1.01 -9.85
N LEU A 56 -6.85 -0.36 -10.16
CA LEU A 56 -7.22 -0.04 -11.52
C LEU A 56 -6.52 1.25 -11.97
N PRO A 57 -6.21 1.43 -13.27
CA PRO A 57 -5.63 2.68 -13.77
C PRO A 57 -6.44 3.93 -13.39
N ALA A 58 -7.77 3.82 -13.33
CA ALA A 58 -8.66 4.90 -12.90
C ALA A 58 -8.43 5.36 -11.44
N GLN A 59 -7.78 4.54 -10.62
CA GLN A 59 -7.45 4.85 -9.22
C GLN A 59 -6.07 5.50 -9.08
N ALA A 60 -5.29 5.65 -10.17
CA ALA A 60 -3.92 6.18 -10.13
C ALA A 60 -3.83 7.56 -9.48
N LYS A 61 -4.75 8.47 -9.81
CA LYS A 61 -4.80 9.82 -9.21
C LYS A 61 -5.04 9.76 -7.69
N THR A 62 -5.94 8.89 -7.24
CA THR A 62 -6.21 8.69 -5.82
C THR A 62 -4.99 8.09 -5.12
N ALA A 63 -4.36 7.08 -5.72
CA ALA A 63 -3.14 6.48 -5.21
C ALA A 63 -2.01 7.51 -5.05
N ALA A 64 -1.77 8.34 -6.07
CA ALA A 64 -0.76 9.40 -6.03
C ALA A 64 -1.03 10.43 -4.92
N ALA A 65 -2.30 10.77 -4.67
CA ALA A 65 -2.68 11.67 -3.58
C ALA A 65 -2.39 11.09 -2.18
N THR A 66 -2.33 9.76 -2.05
CA THR A 66 -1.96 9.12 -0.78
C THR A 66 -0.47 9.22 -0.46
N GLY A 67 0.40 9.32 -1.47
CA GLY A 67 1.86 9.17 -1.28
C GLY A 67 2.30 7.82 -0.72
N CYS A 68 1.38 6.84 -0.63
CA CYS A 68 1.69 5.47 -0.23
C CYS A 68 2.35 4.71 -1.38
N SER A 69 3.11 3.68 -1.05
CA SER A 69 3.61 2.76 -2.07
C SER A 69 2.49 1.85 -2.57
N VAL A 70 2.52 1.50 -3.85
CA VAL A 70 1.49 0.65 -4.48
C VAL A 70 2.11 -0.52 -5.23
N ALA A 71 1.47 -1.68 -5.16
CA ALA A 71 1.82 -2.81 -5.99
C ALA A 71 1.35 -2.57 -7.44
N VAL A 72 2.23 -2.80 -8.40
CA VAL A 72 1.95 -2.67 -9.84
C VAL A 72 2.16 -4.02 -10.50
N SER A 73 1.14 -4.54 -11.17
CA SER A 73 1.17 -5.87 -11.83
C SER A 73 0.97 -5.81 -13.34
N ASN A 74 0.68 -4.63 -13.91
CA ASN A 74 0.47 -4.46 -15.34
C ASN A 74 0.98 -3.10 -15.82
N ARG A 75 1.11 -2.97 -17.14
CA ARG A 75 1.65 -1.79 -17.81
C ARG A 75 0.70 -0.60 -17.74
N GLU A 76 -0.59 -0.86 -17.88
CA GLU A 76 -1.63 0.17 -17.92
C GLU A 76 -1.69 0.98 -16.62
N LEU A 77 -1.55 0.30 -15.48
CA LEU A 77 -1.45 0.96 -14.18
C LEU A 77 -0.14 1.72 -14.05
N ALA A 78 0.98 1.15 -14.49
CA ALA A 78 2.29 1.83 -14.45
C ALA A 78 2.27 3.14 -15.23
N GLU A 79 1.69 3.14 -16.42
CA GLU A 79 1.54 4.32 -17.28
C GLU A 79 0.61 5.36 -16.64
N ALA A 80 -0.54 4.94 -16.11
CA ALA A 80 -1.45 5.85 -15.41
C ALA A 80 -0.83 6.49 -14.14
N LEU A 81 0.04 5.76 -13.42
CA LEU A 81 0.78 6.30 -12.28
C LEU A 81 1.90 7.25 -12.73
N ALA A 82 2.56 6.98 -13.87
CA ALA A 82 3.59 7.85 -14.43
C ALA A 82 3.05 9.21 -14.88
N ASP A 83 1.78 9.27 -15.30
CA ASP A 83 1.08 10.51 -15.68
C ASP A 83 0.58 11.33 -14.48
N SER A 84 0.80 10.86 -13.24
CA SER A 84 0.39 11.59 -12.04
C SER A 84 1.29 12.81 -11.78
N GLU A 85 0.70 13.89 -11.24
CA GLU A 85 1.43 15.12 -10.92
C GLU A 85 2.57 14.94 -9.90
N ARG A 86 2.53 13.85 -9.13
CA ARG A 86 3.51 13.52 -8.09
C ARG A 86 4.06 12.12 -8.32
N PRO A 87 5.36 11.89 -8.07
CA PRO A 87 5.92 10.54 -8.09
C PRO A 87 5.17 9.61 -7.14
N VAL A 88 4.84 8.42 -7.62
CA VAL A 88 4.24 7.36 -6.80
C VAL A 88 5.28 6.27 -6.56
N PRO A 89 5.61 5.94 -5.29
CA PRO A 89 6.47 4.80 -5.00
C PRO A 89 5.78 3.51 -5.44
N VAL A 90 6.47 2.66 -6.20
CA VAL A 90 5.89 1.42 -6.74
C VAL A 90 6.68 0.19 -6.33
N HIS A 91 5.96 -0.90 -6.09
CA HIS A 91 6.50 -2.24 -5.93
C HIS A 91 6.03 -3.09 -7.11
N LEU A 92 6.95 -3.57 -7.94
CA LEU A 92 6.60 -4.43 -9.07
C LEU A 92 6.17 -5.81 -8.54
N LYS A 93 4.93 -6.19 -8.81
CA LYS A 93 4.40 -7.53 -8.53
C LYS A 93 4.77 -8.44 -9.70
N ILE A 94 5.59 -9.45 -9.42
CA ILE A 94 5.96 -10.49 -10.38
C ILE A 94 5.08 -11.71 -10.12
N ASP A 95 4.27 -12.07 -11.12
CA ASP A 95 3.53 -13.32 -11.08
C ASP A 95 4.45 -14.49 -11.46
N THR A 96 4.59 -15.44 -10.54
CA THR A 96 5.33 -16.69 -10.74
C THR A 96 4.42 -17.93 -10.77
N GLY A 97 3.10 -17.74 -10.87
CA GLY A 97 2.13 -18.81 -11.11
C GLY A 97 0.70 -18.63 -10.54
N MET A 98 0.44 -17.63 -9.69
CA MET A 98 -0.87 -17.43 -9.01
C MET A 98 -1.57 -16.12 -9.37
N GLY A 99 -0.95 -15.27 -10.17
CA GLY A 99 -1.39 -13.90 -10.47
C GLY A 99 -0.75 -12.85 -9.58
#